data_AF-A0AAI8IJE6-F1
#
_entry.id   AF-A0AAI8IJE6-F1
#
_cell.length_a   1.000
_cell.length_b   1.000
_cell.length_c   1.000
_cell.angle_alpha   90.00
_cell.angle_beta   90.00
_cell.angle_gamma   90.00
#
_symmetry.space_group_name_H-M   'P 1'
#
loop_
_entity.id
_entity.type
_entity.pdbx_description
1 polymer ?
#
loop_
_entity_poly.entity_id
_entity_poly.type
_entity_poly.pdbx_seq_one_letter_code
_entity_poly.pdbx_strand_id
1 'polypeptide(L)'
;MTGDKLNGMTENTTDHTTDHTTGTTFRPAGPPLPTWPAAPAPDTPSAVVTALWARMQARDWSGVAALLAPDAVVDWPVSAERLPDRDAYVAVNAAYPEGWTVHEPRVIAQGSTVVSEVRVDHEEVGTHVAVSFWTVENGLITSGREYWTMPGSDPSPPWRAHHVRPL
;
A
#
# COMPACT_ATOMS: atom_id res chain seq x y z
N MET A 1 -29.65 14.08 -1.86
CA MET A 1 -29.34 15.46 -2.32
C MET A 1 -28.18 15.93 -1.49
N THR A 2 -26.95 16.14 -1.94
CA THR A 2 -26.24 16.22 -3.24
C THR A 2 -24.75 16.20 -2.78
N GLY A 3 -23.85 15.37 -3.28
CA GLY A 3 -23.30 15.43 -4.63
C GLY A 3 -22.28 16.58 -4.72
N ASP A 4 -21.04 16.26 -5.08
CA ASP A 4 -19.87 17.13 -5.35
C ASP A 4 -19.13 17.73 -4.13
N LYS A 5 -17.78 17.67 -4.06
CA LYS A 5 -16.85 18.06 -5.15
C LYS A 5 -15.55 17.24 -5.16
N LEU A 6 -15.36 16.48 -6.25
CA LEU A 6 -14.10 16.56 -7.01
C LEU A 6 -14.13 17.86 -7.82
N ASN A 7 -12.99 18.56 -7.87
CA ASN A 7 -12.51 19.48 -8.93
C ASN A 7 -11.80 20.69 -8.31
N GLY A 8 -10.48 20.62 -8.34
CA GLY A 8 -9.57 21.73 -8.10
C GLY A 8 -8.46 21.75 -9.14
N MET A 9 -8.82 21.65 -10.41
CA MET A 9 -7.94 21.98 -11.54
C MET A 9 -8.55 23.18 -12.25
N THR A 10 -7.99 24.36 -11.97
CA THR A 10 -8.09 25.55 -12.83
C THR A 10 -6.75 26.27 -12.80
N GLU A 11 -6.03 26.16 -13.92
CA GLU A 11 -5.06 27.10 -14.49
C GLU A 11 -5.54 28.57 -14.37
N ASN A 12 -4.76 29.66 -14.36
CA ASN A 12 -3.32 29.95 -14.40
C ASN A 12 -3.18 31.49 -14.21
N THR A 13 -1.94 31.96 -14.01
CA THR A 13 -1.37 33.31 -14.28
C THR A 13 -0.99 34.10 -13.03
N THR A 14 0.29 34.01 -12.66
CA THR A 14 1.12 35.22 -12.55
C THR A 14 2.52 34.89 -13.05
N ASP A 15 2.94 35.71 -14.00
CA ASP A 15 4.21 35.71 -14.72
C ASP A 15 5.38 35.99 -13.76
N HIS A 16 6.31 35.06 -13.64
CA HIS A 16 7.65 35.33 -13.11
C HIS A 16 8.70 34.64 -13.98
N THR A 17 9.25 35.45 -14.88
CA THR A 17 10.54 35.23 -15.55
C THR A 17 11.58 34.73 -14.55
N THR A 18 12.03 33.48 -14.67
CA THR A 18 13.28 33.04 -14.05
C THR A 18 13.98 31.98 -14.91
N ASP A 19 15.07 32.45 -15.51
CA ASP A 19 16.32 31.79 -15.87
C ASP A 19 16.34 30.27 -16.18
N HIS A 20 16.63 29.97 -17.45
CA HIS A 20 16.93 28.62 -17.92
C HIS A 20 18.35 28.22 -17.53
N THR A 21 18.52 27.61 -16.35
CA THR A 21 19.70 26.78 -16.06
C THR A 21 19.29 25.31 -16.07
N THR A 22 19.72 24.58 -17.10
CA THR A 22 19.58 23.13 -17.24
C THR A 22 20.47 22.43 -16.20
N GLY A 23 20.00 22.37 -14.96
CA GLY A 23 20.55 21.52 -13.93
C GLY A 23 19.74 20.23 -13.88
N THR A 24 20.17 19.17 -14.58
CA THR A 24 19.74 17.82 -14.23
C THR A 24 20.39 17.49 -12.89
N THR A 25 19.75 17.92 -11.79
CA THR A 25 20.08 17.42 -10.46
C THR A 25 19.72 15.95 -10.46
N PHE A 26 20.73 15.11 -10.64
CA PHE A 26 20.66 13.69 -10.34
C PHE A 26 20.25 13.58 -8.87
N ARG A 27 18.97 13.24 -8.64
CA ARG A 27 18.47 12.95 -7.30
C ARG A 27 19.37 11.84 -6.75
N PRO A 28 20.06 12.03 -5.62
CA PRO A 28 20.87 10.96 -5.06
C PRO A 28 19.97 9.74 -4.90
N ALA A 29 20.47 8.57 -5.32
CA ALA A 29 19.78 7.32 -5.07
C ALA A 29 19.39 7.32 -3.59
N GLY A 30 18.09 7.16 -3.33
CA GLY A 30 17.60 7.00 -1.96
C GLY A 30 18.38 5.87 -1.27
N PRO A 31 18.38 5.82 0.07
CA PRO A 31 19.01 4.71 0.78
C PRO A 31 18.57 3.38 0.16
N PRO A 32 19.46 2.39 0.04
CA PRO A 32 19.09 1.09 -0.51
C PRO A 32 17.87 0.57 0.24
N LEU A 33 16.86 0.13 -0.52
CA LEU A 33 15.65 -0.43 0.06
C LEU A 33 16.06 -1.52 1.06
N PRO A 34 15.45 -1.56 2.26
CA PRO A 34 15.76 -2.60 3.22
C PRO A 34 15.61 -3.96 2.52
N THR A 35 16.70 -4.70 2.44
CA THR A 35 16.66 -6.07 1.93
C THR A 35 16.03 -6.90 3.02
N TRP A 36 14.76 -7.21 2.86
CA TRP A 36 14.11 -8.20 3.71
C TRP A 36 14.89 -9.50 3.54
N PRO A 37 14.97 -10.37 4.57
CA PRO A 37 15.41 -11.73 4.34
C PRO A 37 14.64 -12.28 3.14
N ALA A 38 15.34 -13.01 2.27
CA ALA A 38 14.72 -13.60 1.09
C ALA A 38 13.41 -14.26 1.50
N ALA A 39 12.31 -13.87 0.85
CA ALA A 39 10.99 -14.38 1.22
C ALA A 39 11.08 -15.91 1.27
N PRO A 40 10.65 -16.55 2.39
CA PRO A 40 10.69 -18.00 2.48
C PRO A 40 9.94 -18.60 1.29
N ALA A 41 10.33 -19.79 0.84
CA ALA A 41 9.54 -20.53 -0.14
C ALA A 41 8.08 -20.56 0.37
N PRO A 42 7.08 -20.20 -0.47
CA PRO A 42 5.71 -19.98 -0.03
C PRO A 42 4.98 -21.31 0.25
N ASP A 43 5.55 -22.11 1.14
CA ASP A 43 5.08 -23.44 1.51
C ASP A 43 4.01 -23.36 2.62
N THR A 44 3.76 -22.16 3.16
CA THR A 44 2.73 -21.88 4.16
C THR A 44 1.93 -20.62 3.81
N PRO A 45 0.67 -20.50 4.28
CA PRO A 45 -0.14 -19.29 4.10
C PRO A 45 0.55 -17.98 4.53
N SER A 46 1.23 -17.98 5.68
CA SER A 46 1.97 -16.79 6.14
C SER A 46 3.14 -16.46 5.22
N ALA A 47 3.87 -17.46 4.72
CA ALA A 47 4.96 -17.25 3.77
C ALA A 47 4.46 -16.66 2.44
N VAL A 48 3.30 -17.09 1.94
CA VAL A 48 2.66 -16.50 0.74
C VAL A 48 2.40 -15.01 0.94
N VAL A 49 1.80 -14.60 2.06
CA VAL A 49 1.51 -13.18 2.34
C VAL A 49 2.77 -12.37 2.61
N THR A 50 3.77 -12.93 3.30
CA THR A 50 5.07 -12.26 3.44
C THR A 50 5.73 -12.05 2.07
N ALA A 51 5.66 -13.05 1.19
CA ALA A 51 6.17 -12.95 -0.17
C ALA A 51 5.41 -11.92 -1.01
N LEU A 52 4.09 -11.78 -0.84
CA LEU A 52 3.30 -10.75 -1.49
C LEU A 52 3.88 -9.37 -1.19
N TRP A 53 4.05 -9.03 0.09
CA TRP A 53 4.57 -7.73 0.49
C TRP A 53 6.03 -7.51 0.09
N ALA A 54 6.85 -8.56 0.09
CA ALA A 54 8.23 -8.49 -0.39
C ALA A 54 8.29 -8.19 -1.90
N ARG A 55 7.42 -8.82 -2.68
CA ARG A 55 7.32 -8.60 -4.14
C ARG A 55 6.71 -7.25 -4.48
N MET A 56 5.74 -6.79 -3.69
CA MET A 56 5.28 -5.40 -3.71
C MET A 56 6.47 -4.45 -3.51
N GLN A 57 7.24 -4.62 -2.44
CA GLN A 57 8.43 -3.80 -2.18
C GLN A 57 9.44 -3.83 -3.32
N ALA A 58 9.60 -4.97 -4.01
CA ALA A 58 10.50 -5.12 -5.15
C ALA A 58 9.92 -4.63 -6.49
N ARG A 59 8.63 -4.23 -6.54
CA ARG A 59 7.88 -3.93 -7.77
C ARG A 59 7.88 -5.12 -8.74
N ASP A 60 7.97 -6.33 -8.21
CA ASP A 60 7.89 -7.57 -8.99
C ASP A 60 6.41 -7.90 -9.27
N TRP A 61 5.81 -7.16 -10.19
CA TRP A 61 4.38 -7.28 -10.50
C TRP A 61 4.02 -8.66 -11.07
N SER A 62 4.93 -9.27 -11.84
CA SER A 62 4.78 -10.65 -12.30
C SER A 62 4.77 -11.65 -11.14
N GLY A 63 5.65 -11.44 -10.15
CA GLY A 63 5.70 -12.26 -8.97
C GLY A 63 4.52 -12.01 -8.04
N VAL A 64 4.02 -10.77 -7.92
CA VAL A 64 2.76 -10.49 -7.21
C VAL A 64 1.64 -11.29 -7.87
N ALA A 65 1.47 -11.18 -9.19
CA ALA A 65 0.47 -11.94 -9.94
C ALA A 65 0.56 -13.45 -9.71
N ALA A 66 1.77 -14.01 -9.61
CA ALA A 66 1.99 -15.43 -9.37
C ALA A 66 1.56 -15.93 -7.97
N LEU A 67 1.30 -15.03 -7.02
CA LEU A 67 0.80 -15.38 -5.68
C LEU A 67 -0.72 -15.29 -5.54
N LEU A 68 -1.42 -14.74 -6.53
CA LEU A 68 -2.87 -14.59 -6.52
C LEU A 68 -3.52 -15.63 -7.44
N ALA A 69 -4.64 -16.19 -7.00
CA ALA A 69 -5.54 -16.94 -7.88
C ALA A 69 -6.06 -15.99 -8.98
N PRO A 70 -6.33 -16.48 -10.21
CA PRO A 70 -6.80 -15.62 -11.30
C PRO A 70 -8.07 -14.81 -10.95
N ASP A 71 -8.97 -15.40 -10.18
CA ASP A 71 -10.24 -14.84 -9.71
C ASP A 71 -10.16 -14.25 -8.30
N ALA A 72 -8.96 -13.97 -7.79
CA ALA A 72 -8.78 -13.43 -6.45
C ALA A 72 -9.41 -12.03 -6.33
N VAL A 73 -10.32 -11.88 -5.36
CA VAL A 73 -11.01 -10.61 -5.10
C VAL A 73 -10.37 -9.91 -3.90
N VAL A 74 -10.06 -8.62 -4.04
CA VAL A 74 -9.57 -7.79 -2.93
C VAL A 74 -10.49 -6.60 -2.70
N ASP A 75 -10.96 -6.45 -1.45
CA ASP A 75 -11.80 -5.33 -1.04
C ASP A 75 -10.96 -4.23 -0.35
N TRP A 76 -11.27 -2.98 -0.67
CA TRP A 76 -10.79 -1.78 0.02
C TRP A 76 -11.98 -1.06 0.68
N PRO A 77 -12.35 -1.44 1.91
CA PRO A 77 -13.59 -0.97 2.52
C PRO A 77 -13.61 0.52 2.82
N VAL A 78 -12.46 1.13 3.07
CA VAL A 78 -12.35 2.56 3.42
C VAL A 78 -12.83 3.45 2.27
N SER A 79 -12.45 3.10 1.04
CA SER A 79 -12.89 3.80 -0.18
C SER A 79 -14.14 3.20 -0.82
N ALA A 80 -14.70 2.13 -0.24
CA ALA A 80 -15.84 1.37 -0.77
C ALA A 80 -15.57 0.77 -2.17
N GLU A 81 -14.34 0.30 -2.41
CA GLU A 81 -13.91 -0.25 -3.68
C GLU A 81 -13.66 -1.77 -3.61
N ARG A 82 -13.79 -2.42 -4.77
CA ARG A 82 -13.47 -3.83 -4.97
C ARG A 82 -12.61 -3.99 -6.21
N LEU A 83 -11.51 -4.71 -6.06
CA LEU A 83 -10.66 -5.19 -7.13
C LEU A 83 -11.16 -6.61 -7.49
N PRO A 84 -11.80 -6.80 -8.66
CA PRO A 84 -12.59 -7.99 -8.95
C PRO A 84 -11.76 -9.24 -9.28
N ASP A 85 -10.47 -9.08 -9.58
CA ASP A 85 -9.58 -10.16 -9.97
C ASP A 85 -8.10 -9.79 -9.73
N ARG A 86 -7.20 -10.75 -9.94
CA ARG A 86 -5.76 -10.58 -9.83
C ARG A 86 -5.23 -9.45 -10.71
N ASP A 87 -5.71 -9.37 -11.94
CA ASP A 87 -5.14 -8.47 -12.94
C ASP A 87 -5.47 -7.01 -12.57
N ALA A 88 -6.68 -6.76 -12.03
CA ALA A 88 -7.05 -5.48 -11.43
C ALA A 88 -6.19 -5.14 -10.21
N TYR A 89 -5.95 -6.11 -9.30
CA TYR A 89 -5.09 -5.88 -8.13
C TYR A 89 -3.67 -5.48 -8.53
N VAL A 90 -3.07 -6.19 -9.50
CA VAL A 90 -1.73 -5.88 -9.99
C VAL A 90 -1.71 -4.54 -10.73
N ALA A 91 -2.69 -4.27 -11.59
CA ALA A 91 -2.72 -3.06 -12.40
C ALA A 91 -2.81 -1.79 -11.55
N VAL A 92 -3.68 -1.77 -10.52
CA VAL A 92 -3.84 -0.59 -9.66
C VAL A 92 -2.57 -0.34 -8.82
N ASN A 93 -1.99 -1.39 -8.24
CA ASN A 93 -0.75 -1.24 -7.45
C ASN A 93 0.44 -0.82 -8.33
N ALA A 94 0.56 -1.35 -9.55
CA ALA A 94 1.62 -0.99 -10.49
C ALA A 94 1.46 0.44 -11.05
N ALA A 95 0.23 0.96 -11.11
CA ALA A 95 -0.06 2.30 -11.58
C ALA A 95 0.08 3.38 -10.49
N TYR A 96 0.13 2.98 -9.21
CA TYR A 96 0.23 3.92 -8.11
C TYR A 96 1.55 4.70 -8.18
N PRO A 97 1.55 6.04 -8.00
CA PRO A 97 2.75 6.86 -8.06
C PRO A 97 3.88 6.34 -7.15
N GLU A 98 5.10 6.30 -7.67
CA GLU A 98 6.28 5.89 -6.91
C GLU A 98 6.63 6.87 -5.78
N GLY A 99 7.54 6.43 -4.88
CA GLY A 99 7.95 7.20 -3.70
C GLY A 99 7.59 6.51 -2.38
N TRP A 100 7.06 5.29 -2.45
CA TRP A 100 6.70 4.48 -1.29
C TRP A 100 7.74 3.41 -0.93
N THR A 101 7.85 3.09 0.36
CA THR A 101 8.67 2.01 0.90
C THR A 101 7.82 1.17 1.84
N VAL A 102 7.58 -0.08 1.47
CA VAL A 102 6.97 -1.11 2.29
C VAL A 102 8.02 -1.64 3.26
N HIS A 103 7.63 -1.77 4.53
CA HIS A 103 8.43 -2.38 5.59
C HIS A 103 7.97 -3.81 5.87
N GLU A 104 8.86 -4.60 6.47
CA GLU A 104 8.57 -6.01 6.77
C GLU A 104 7.24 -6.15 7.53
N PRO A 105 6.32 -7.02 7.04
CA PRO A 105 5.00 -7.18 7.64
C PRO A 105 5.09 -7.91 8.97
N ARG A 106 4.26 -7.54 9.93
CA ARG A 106 3.87 -8.45 11.00
C ARG A 106 2.78 -9.38 10.46
N VAL A 107 3.01 -10.69 10.47
CA VAL A 107 2.08 -11.69 9.91
C VAL A 107 1.64 -12.70 10.97
N ILE A 108 0.35 -12.99 11.01
CA ILE A 108 -0.26 -14.03 11.84
C ILE A 108 -1.14 -14.90 10.94
N ALA A 109 -1.05 -16.23 11.07
CA ALA A 109 -1.86 -17.17 10.30
C ALA A 109 -2.58 -18.18 11.19
N GLN A 110 -3.80 -18.54 10.79
CA GLN A 110 -4.60 -19.62 11.36
C GLN A 110 -5.33 -20.35 10.22
N GLY A 111 -4.88 -21.57 9.91
CA GLY A 111 -5.40 -22.29 8.74
C GLY A 111 -5.08 -21.52 7.45
N SER A 112 -6.09 -21.34 6.59
CA SER A 112 -6.00 -20.54 5.35
C SER A 112 -6.10 -19.03 5.59
N THR A 113 -6.51 -18.58 6.78
CA THR A 113 -6.66 -17.16 7.09
C THR A 113 -5.34 -16.58 7.55
N VAL A 114 -4.93 -15.46 6.94
CA VAL A 114 -3.70 -14.74 7.27
C VAL A 114 -4.01 -13.27 7.50
N VAL A 115 -3.46 -12.69 8.55
CA VAL A 115 -3.53 -11.25 8.82
C VAL A 115 -2.13 -10.67 8.69
N SER A 116 -2.01 -9.57 7.96
CA SER A 116 -0.78 -8.79 7.87
C SER A 116 -1.02 -7.35 8.31
N GLU A 117 -0.11 -6.83 9.14
CA GLU A 117 0.01 -5.41 9.46
C GLU A 117 1.31 -4.89 8.82
N VAL A 118 1.19 -3.92 7.92
CA VAL A 118 2.28 -3.38 7.12
C VAL A 118 2.35 -1.87 7.26
N ARG A 119 3.56 -1.35 7.46
CA ARG A 119 3.86 0.07 7.35
C ARG A 119 4.37 0.37 5.96
N VAL A 120 3.86 1.43 5.33
CA VAL A 120 4.32 1.94 4.04
C VAL A 120 4.61 3.42 4.18
N ASP A 121 5.88 3.82 4.09
CA ASP A 121 6.24 5.24 4.10
C ASP A 121 6.20 5.78 2.68
N HIS A 122 5.59 6.94 2.46
CA HIS A 122 5.61 7.67 1.19
C HIS A 122 6.34 9.01 1.36
N GLU A 123 7.25 9.35 0.45
CA GLU A 123 8.08 10.57 0.51
C GLU A 123 7.23 11.86 0.65
N GLU A 124 6.14 11.97 -0.11
CA GLU A 124 5.27 13.17 -0.12
C GLU A 124 4.05 13.10 0.80
N VAL A 125 3.45 11.92 0.97
CA VAL A 125 2.15 11.75 1.67
C VAL A 125 2.34 11.28 3.12
N GLY A 126 3.54 10.79 3.49
CA GLY A 126 3.84 10.29 4.82
C GLY A 126 3.54 8.80 5.01
N THR A 127 3.42 8.37 6.26
CA THR A 127 3.27 6.95 6.61
C THR A 127 1.82 6.48 6.51
N HIS A 128 1.63 5.40 5.76
CA HIS A 128 0.43 4.61 5.71
C HIS A 128 0.62 3.30 6.48
N VAL A 129 -0.48 2.74 6.96
CA VAL A 129 -0.56 1.40 7.51
C VAL A 129 -1.64 0.63 6.76
N ALA A 130 -1.29 -0.55 6.27
CA ALA A 130 -2.22 -1.52 5.73
C ALA A 130 -2.44 -2.64 6.74
N VAL A 131 -3.68 -2.82 7.19
CA VAL A 131 -4.10 -4.04 7.89
C VAL A 131 -4.92 -4.87 6.91
N SER A 132 -4.43 -6.04 6.56
CA SER A 132 -5.03 -6.88 5.52
C SER A 132 -5.38 -8.26 6.06
N PHE A 133 -6.58 -8.72 5.73
CA PHE A 133 -7.05 -10.09 5.96
C PHE A 133 -7.03 -10.83 4.63
N TRP A 134 -6.34 -11.95 4.58
CA TRP A 134 -6.16 -12.76 3.39
C TRP A 134 -6.71 -14.17 3.60
N THR A 135 -7.22 -14.75 2.53
CA THR A 135 -7.46 -16.19 2.43
C THR A 135 -6.44 -16.77 1.47
N VAL A 136 -5.68 -17.76 1.92
CA VAL A 136 -4.68 -18.48 1.13
C VAL A 136 -5.04 -19.95 1.04
N GLU A 137 -5.23 -20.44 -0.17
CA GLU A 137 -5.60 -21.83 -0.47
C GLU A 137 -4.72 -22.37 -1.58
N ASN A 138 -4.24 -23.60 -1.44
CA ASN A 138 -3.37 -24.25 -2.42
C ASN A 138 -2.14 -23.40 -2.82
N GLY A 139 -1.61 -22.62 -1.87
CA GLY A 139 -0.45 -21.74 -2.10
C GLY A 139 -0.74 -20.41 -2.79
N LEU A 140 -2.02 -20.08 -3.04
CA LEU A 140 -2.44 -18.85 -3.70
C LEU A 140 -3.40 -18.04 -2.82
N ILE A 141 -3.30 -16.72 -2.90
CA ILE A 141 -4.27 -15.80 -2.31
C ILE A 141 -5.55 -15.86 -3.16
N THR A 142 -6.67 -16.24 -2.56
CA THR A 142 -7.98 -16.34 -3.22
C THR A 142 -8.89 -15.17 -2.87
N SER A 143 -8.64 -14.49 -1.75
CA SER A 143 -9.33 -13.24 -1.41
C SER A 143 -8.53 -12.39 -0.43
N GLY A 144 -8.81 -11.09 -0.44
CA GLY A 144 -8.23 -10.11 0.46
C GLY A 144 -9.23 -9.05 0.91
N ARG A 145 -8.97 -8.46 2.07
CA ARG A 145 -9.60 -7.22 2.51
C ARG A 145 -8.56 -6.36 3.19
N GLU A 146 -8.30 -5.19 2.64
CA GLU A 146 -7.24 -4.30 3.13
C GLU A 146 -7.83 -2.99 3.67
N TYR A 147 -7.38 -2.62 4.86
CA TYR A 147 -7.70 -1.35 5.49
C TYR A 147 -6.45 -0.48 5.47
N TRP A 148 -6.45 0.49 4.55
CA TRP A 148 -5.40 1.50 4.45
C TRP A 148 -5.78 2.71 5.31
N THR A 149 -4.87 3.10 6.19
CA THR A 149 -5.03 4.27 7.07
C THR A 149 -3.71 5.02 7.22
N MET A 150 -3.74 6.20 7.82
CA MET A 150 -2.55 6.93 8.22
C MET A 150 -2.64 7.22 9.73
N PRO A 151 -1.55 7.05 10.50
CA PRO A 151 -1.55 7.45 11.91
C PRO A 151 -1.97 8.93 12.06
N GLY A 152 -3.05 9.16 12.81
CA GLY A 152 -3.58 10.51 13.02
C GLY A 152 -4.45 11.08 11.91
N SER A 153 -4.89 10.28 10.92
CA SER A 153 -5.84 10.72 9.89
C SER A 153 -7.19 11.15 10.47
N ASP A 154 -7.58 10.57 11.60
CA ASP A 154 -8.76 10.97 12.36
C ASP A 154 -8.37 11.85 13.56
N PRO A 155 -9.00 13.02 13.74
CA PRO A 155 -8.70 13.90 14.85
C PRO A 155 -9.08 13.25 16.19
N SER A 156 -8.21 13.37 17.20
CA SER A 156 -8.54 12.89 18.54
C SER A 156 -9.61 13.77 19.19
N PRO A 157 -10.80 13.24 19.55
CA PRO A 157 -11.87 14.04 20.13
C PRO A 157 -11.50 14.62 21.51
N PRO A 158 -11.86 15.88 21.81
CA PRO A 158 -11.47 16.53 23.07
C PRO A 158 -11.94 15.81 24.34
N TRP A 159 -13.11 15.18 24.29
CA TRP A 159 -13.73 14.56 25.47
C TRP A 159 -12.90 13.44 26.11
N ARG A 160 -12.01 12.79 25.33
CA ARG A 160 -11.13 11.70 25.80
C ARG A 160 -9.68 12.12 26.02
N ALA A 161 -9.34 13.41 25.89
CA ALA A 161 -7.96 13.88 25.93
C ALA A 161 -7.22 13.55 27.24
N HIS A 162 -7.93 13.46 28.36
CA HIS A 162 -7.36 13.14 29.66
C HIS A 162 -7.10 11.62 29.88
N HIS A 163 -7.54 10.77 28.96
CA HIS A 163 -7.35 9.31 29.01
C HIS A 163 -6.26 8.80 28.07
N VAL A 164 -5.73 9.64 27.18
CA VAL A 164 -4.81 9.22 26.11
C VAL A 164 -3.51 10.00 26.18
N ARG A 165 -2.45 9.45 25.57
CA ARG A 165 -1.22 10.17 25.26
C ARG A 165 -0.94 10.06 23.76
N PRO A 166 -0.18 10.99 23.17
CA PRO A 166 0.32 10.84 21.81
C PRO A 166 1.02 9.48 21.64
N LEU A 167 0.84 8.87 20.47
CA LEU A 167 1.51 7.63 20.08
C LEU A 167 3.00 7.86 19.85
#